data_AF-A0A9D6PQD3-F1
#
_entry.id   AF-A0A9D6PQD3-F1
#
_cell.length_a   1.000
_cell.length_b   1.000
_cell.length_c   1.000
_cell.angle_alpha   90.00
_cell.angle_beta   90.00
_cell.angle_gamma   90.00
#
_symmetry.space_group_name_H-M   'P 1'
#
loop_
_entity.id
_entity.type
_entity.pdbx_description
1 polymer ?
#
loop_
_entity_poly.entity_id
_entity_poly.type
_entity_poly.pdbx_seq_one_letter_code
_entity_poly.pdbx_strand_id
1 'polypeptide(L)'
;MAKRKHYRRSDKEPAELEITTFLNLMVILIPFMLINAVFSRVNILELDLPVSSGSSSVNQPILSVEVIVRAQAIEVGNGQGILVSIPKEDDKYDLKKLSAFLVELKAKVPDKLDATVLMEPDIQYDNLVHVMDAVRTVEVRKTGEELVQKIELFPNISVGDAPQ
;
A
#
# COMPACT_ATOMS: atom_id res chain seq x y z
N MET A 1 40.69 -47.97 -70.14
CA MET A 1 41.39 -47.77 -68.86
C MET A 1 40.61 -46.77 -68.02
N ALA A 2 39.93 -47.22 -66.95
CA ALA A 2 39.05 -46.38 -66.14
C ALA A 2 39.77 -45.88 -64.87
N LYS A 3 39.90 -44.56 -64.72
CA LYS A 3 40.48 -43.92 -63.52
C LYS A 3 39.47 -44.00 -62.36
N ARG A 4 39.76 -44.84 -61.37
CA ARG A 4 39.05 -44.84 -60.07
C ARG A 4 39.46 -43.61 -59.26
N LYS A 5 38.54 -42.68 -59.07
CA LYS A 5 38.72 -41.51 -58.20
C LYS A 5 38.30 -41.91 -56.79
N HIS A 6 39.27 -42.06 -55.89
CA HIS A 6 39.02 -42.41 -54.50
C HIS A 6 38.45 -41.18 -53.78
N TYR A 7 37.17 -41.21 -53.43
CA TYR A 7 36.55 -40.20 -52.58
C TYR A 7 37.05 -40.44 -51.15
N ARG A 8 37.84 -39.51 -50.61
CA ARG A 8 38.15 -39.48 -49.18
C ARG A 8 36.88 -39.03 -48.45
N ARG A 9 36.29 -39.92 -47.64
CA ARG A 9 35.32 -39.53 -46.62
C ARG A 9 36.08 -38.69 -45.58
N SER A 10 35.67 -37.44 -45.41
CA SER A 10 36.04 -36.65 -44.24
C SER A 10 35.26 -37.22 -43.07
N ASP A 11 35.94 -37.78 -42.08
CA ASP A 11 35.35 -38.06 -40.78
C ASP A 11 34.85 -36.74 -40.20
N LYS A 12 33.55 -36.64 -39.97
CA LYS A 12 32.95 -35.54 -39.21
C LYS A 12 33.12 -35.90 -37.75
N GLU A 13 34.05 -35.23 -37.07
CA GLU A 13 34.15 -35.30 -35.62
C GLU A 13 32.80 -34.89 -34.99
N PRO A 14 32.37 -35.57 -33.90
CA PRO A 14 31.15 -35.19 -33.21
C PRO A 14 31.31 -33.77 -32.68
N ALA A 15 30.31 -32.91 -32.93
CA ALA A 15 30.31 -31.55 -32.42
C ALA A 15 30.44 -31.57 -30.90
N GLU A 16 31.61 -31.17 -30.39
CA GLU A 16 31.83 -31.01 -28.96
C GLU A 16 30.88 -29.91 -28.47
N LEU A 17 30.04 -30.25 -27.49
CA LEU A 17 29.12 -29.27 -26.92
C LEU A 17 29.97 -28.19 -26.23
N GLU A 18 29.87 -26.96 -26.69
CA GLU A 18 30.60 -25.83 -26.13
C GLU A 18 30.08 -25.50 -24.72
N ILE A 19 30.63 -26.19 -23.71
CA ILE A 19 30.20 -26.10 -22.30
C ILE A 19 30.27 -24.66 -21.81
N THR A 20 31.32 -23.90 -22.17
CA THR A 20 31.46 -22.49 -21.82
C THR A 20 30.32 -21.64 -22.38
N THR A 21 29.85 -21.93 -23.59
CA THR A 21 28.74 -21.21 -24.22
C THR A 21 27.42 -21.52 -23.53
N PHE A 22 27.24 -22.77 -23.09
CA PHE A 22 26.07 -23.17 -22.31
C PHE A 22 26.07 -22.56 -20.89
N LEU A 23 27.23 -22.52 -20.24
CA LEU A 23 27.40 -21.86 -18.96
C LEU A 23 27.12 -20.36 -19.07
N ASN A 24 27.61 -19.69 -20.11
CA ASN A 24 27.30 -18.28 -20.37
C ASN A 24 25.79 -18.05 -20.53
N LEU A 25 25.07 -18.99 -21.15
CA LEU A 25 23.62 -18.94 -21.28
C LEU A 25 22.92 -19.15 -19.91
N MET A 26 23.39 -20.06 -19.06
CA MET A 26 22.83 -20.21 -17.71
C MET A 26 23.07 -18.96 -16.83
N VAL A 27 24.27 -18.40 -16.89
CA VAL A 27 24.67 -17.23 -16.09
C VAL A 27 23.88 -15.99 -16.47
N ILE A 28 23.51 -15.80 -17.74
CA ILE A 28 22.72 -14.64 -18.18
C ILE A 28 21.25 -14.72 -17.74
N LEU A 29 20.73 -15.92 -17.49
CA LEU A 29 19.35 -16.12 -17.04
C LEU A 29 19.13 -15.73 -15.58
N ILE A 30 20.14 -15.86 -14.72
CA ILE A 30 20.06 -15.51 -13.30
C ILE A 30 19.73 -14.01 -13.09
N PRO A 31 20.50 -13.04 -13.61
CA PRO A 31 20.17 -11.62 -13.45
C PRO A 31 18.87 -11.26 -14.17
N PHE A 32 18.54 -11.91 -15.30
CA PHE A 32 17.26 -11.69 -16.00
C PHE A 32 16.05 -12.12 -15.16
N MET A 33 16.11 -13.31 -14.52
CA MET A 33 15.07 -13.75 -13.59
C MET A 33 14.96 -12.83 -12.38
N LEU A 34 16.09 -12.40 -11.82
CA LEU A 34 16.10 -11.50 -10.66
C LEU A 34 15.46 -10.14 -11.00
N ILE A 35 15.76 -9.55 -12.17
CA ILE A 35 15.14 -8.30 -12.62
C ILE A 35 13.61 -8.46 -12.76
N ASN A 36 13.15 -9.58 -13.31
CA ASN A 36 11.72 -9.88 -13.42
C ASN A 36 11.05 -10.17 -12.07
N ALA A 37 11.78 -10.76 -11.11
CA ALA A 37 11.27 -10.99 -9.75
C ALA A 37 11.17 -9.70 -8.94
N VAL A 38 12.02 -8.72 -9.23
CA VAL A 38 12.03 -7.39 -8.59
C VAL A 38 11.05 -6.42 -9.27
N PHE A 39 10.28 -6.87 -10.26
CA PHE A 39 9.24 -6.03 -10.84
C PHE A 39 8.20 -5.67 -9.78
N SER A 40 8.16 -4.37 -9.54
CA SER A 40 7.29 -3.64 -8.63
C SER A 40 5.84 -4.10 -8.70
N ARG A 41 5.20 -4.17 -7.54
CA ARG A 41 3.74 -4.30 -7.41
C ARG A 41 3.11 -3.07 -8.07
N VAL A 42 2.71 -3.18 -9.34
CA VAL A 42 1.87 -2.18 -9.99
C VAL A 42 0.46 -2.36 -9.41
N ASN A 43 0.08 -1.53 -8.44
CA ASN A 43 -1.31 -1.41 -8.04
C ASN A 43 -2.08 -0.82 -9.22
N ILE A 44 -2.80 -1.66 -9.95
CA ILE A 44 -3.80 -1.21 -10.91
C ILE A 44 -4.95 -0.66 -10.06
N LEU A 45 -5.14 0.65 -10.10
CA LEU A 45 -6.25 1.32 -9.46
C LEU A 45 -7.49 1.12 -10.33
N GLU A 46 -8.24 0.04 -10.08
CA GLU A 46 -9.58 -0.10 -10.65
C GLU A 46 -10.51 0.90 -9.95
N LEU A 47 -10.80 1.99 -10.65
CA LEU A 47 -11.81 2.96 -10.23
C LEU A 47 -13.19 2.39 -10.57
N ASP A 48 -13.72 1.52 -9.72
CA ASP A 48 -15.14 1.18 -9.74
C ASP A 48 -15.90 2.30 -9.03
N LEU A 49 -16.54 3.17 -9.81
CA LEU A 49 -17.46 4.18 -9.31
C LEU A 49 -18.77 3.49 -8.92
N PRO A 50 -19.15 3.42 -7.63
CA PRO A 50 -20.44 2.86 -7.26
C PRO A 50 -21.53 3.82 -7.73
N VAL A 51 -22.34 3.35 -8.69
CA VAL A 51 -23.62 3.97 -8.99
C VAL A 51 -24.48 3.92 -7.73
N SER A 52 -24.99 5.09 -7.34
CA SER A 52 -25.69 5.32 -6.09
C SER A 52 -26.90 4.38 -5.93
N SER A 53 -26.86 3.47 -4.97
CA SER A 53 -28.07 3.01 -4.29
C SER A 53 -27.73 2.23 -3.02
N GLY A 54 -28.12 2.79 -1.87
CA GLY A 54 -28.58 2.02 -0.71
C GLY A 54 -27.54 1.20 0.04
N SER A 55 -27.21 1.68 1.24
CA SER A 55 -26.89 0.87 2.43
C SER A 55 -26.36 -0.54 2.16
N SER A 56 -25.06 -0.67 1.97
CA SER A 56 -24.38 -1.94 2.17
C SER A 56 -22.94 -1.63 2.51
N SER A 57 -22.43 -2.30 3.54
CA SER A 57 -21.02 -2.41 3.85
C SER A 57 -20.34 -3.16 2.71
N VAL A 58 -20.26 -2.52 1.54
CA VAL A 58 -19.47 -2.98 0.42
C VAL A 58 -18.03 -2.75 0.85
N ASN A 59 -17.23 -3.80 0.71
CA ASN A 59 -15.81 -3.82 0.94
C ASN A 59 -15.13 -2.88 -0.07
N GLN A 60 -15.34 -1.57 0.09
CA GLN A 60 -14.82 -0.55 -0.79
C GLN A 60 -13.30 -0.57 -0.67
N PRO A 61 -12.58 -0.63 -1.81
CA PRO A 61 -11.13 -0.64 -1.78
C PRO A 61 -10.63 0.62 -1.08
N ILE A 62 -9.77 0.46 -0.07
CA ILE A 62 -9.20 1.58 0.68
C ILE A 62 -8.09 2.20 -0.16
N LEU A 63 -8.42 3.24 -0.95
CA LEU A 63 -7.51 3.86 -1.91
C LEU A 63 -6.57 4.90 -1.28
N SER A 64 -7.08 5.67 -0.33
CA SER A 64 -6.35 6.62 0.54
C SER A 64 -6.91 6.50 1.96
N VAL A 65 -6.18 6.96 2.97
CA VAL A 65 -6.74 7.16 4.32
C VAL A 65 -6.89 8.65 4.49
N GLU A 66 -8.12 9.14 4.51
CA GLU A 66 -8.41 10.56 4.65
C GLU A 66 -9.09 10.81 5.98
N VAL A 67 -8.60 11.79 6.74
CA VAL A 67 -9.22 12.22 8.00
C VAL A 67 -9.66 13.66 7.80
N ILE A 68 -10.96 13.87 7.69
CA ILE A 68 -11.57 15.16 7.44
C ILE A 68 -12.07 15.71 8.78
N VAL A 69 -11.49 16.81 9.23
CA VAL A 69 -11.89 17.51 10.44
C VAL A 69 -12.90 18.58 10.03
N ARG A 70 -14.14 18.44 10.51
CA ARG A 70 -15.25 19.38 10.30
C ARG A 70 -15.65 20.04 11.61
N ALA A 71 -16.34 21.17 11.55
CA ALA A 71 -16.79 21.91 12.73
C ALA A 71 -17.56 21.06 13.77
N GLN A 72 -18.32 20.04 13.33
CA GLN A 72 -19.18 19.23 14.19
C GLN A 72 -18.76 17.75 14.30
N ALA A 73 -17.82 17.28 13.48
CA ALA A 73 -17.44 15.87 13.42
C ALA A 73 -16.04 15.67 12.85
N ILE A 74 -15.44 14.51 13.11
CA ILE A 74 -14.31 13.98 12.35
C ILE A 74 -14.84 12.86 11.46
N GLU A 75 -14.55 12.94 10.17
CA GLU A 75 -14.90 11.91 9.20
C GLU A 75 -13.63 11.18 8.78
N VAL A 76 -13.72 9.86 8.62
CA VAL A 76 -12.63 9.07 8.03
C VAL A 76 -13.13 8.54 6.70
N GLY A 77 -12.41 8.85 5.62
CA GLY A 77 -12.72 8.48 4.25
C GLY A 77 -11.66 7.58 3.63
N ASN A 78 -12.02 7.00 2.48
CA ASN A 78 -11.15 6.14 1.68
C ASN A 78 -10.74 6.74 0.33
N GLY A 79 -10.96 8.05 0.12
CA GLY A 79 -10.79 8.76 -1.14
C GLY A 79 -11.95 8.63 -2.13
N GLN A 80 -12.91 7.74 -1.87
CA GLN A 80 -14.14 7.61 -2.66
C GLN A 80 -15.39 7.99 -1.86
N GLY A 81 -15.37 7.79 -0.55
CA GLY A 81 -16.49 8.07 0.33
C GLY A 81 -16.08 8.04 1.80
N ILE A 82 -17.05 8.39 2.65
CA ILE A 82 -16.91 8.41 4.10
C ILE A 82 -17.14 7.00 4.63
N LEU A 83 -16.17 6.47 5.37
CA LEU A 83 -16.26 5.18 6.06
C LEU A 83 -16.95 5.31 7.42
N VAL A 84 -16.61 6.36 8.17
CA VAL A 84 -17.20 6.66 9.48
C VAL A 84 -17.24 8.17 9.71
N SER A 85 -18.28 8.62 10.40
CA SER A 85 -18.39 9.98 10.92
C SER A 85 -18.50 9.91 12.43
N ILE A 86 -17.58 10.60 13.11
CA ILE A 86 -17.43 10.65 14.56
C ILE A 86 -17.87 12.04 15.01
N PRO A 87 -19.09 12.21 15.55
CA PRO A 87 -19.54 13.52 16.00
C PRO A 87 -18.69 14.01 17.17
N LYS A 88 -18.57 15.32 17.31
CA LYS A 88 -18.03 15.94 18.52
C LYS A 88 -18.89 15.58 19.74
N GLU A 89 -18.24 15.37 20.87
CA GLU A 89 -18.88 15.23 22.18
C GLU A 89 -18.40 16.38 23.07
N ASP A 90 -19.33 17.07 23.72
CA ASP A 90 -19.04 18.21 24.62
C ASP A 90 -18.12 19.28 23.99
N ASP A 91 -18.38 19.60 22.71
CA ASP A 91 -17.60 20.55 21.89
C ASP A 91 -16.13 20.13 21.65
N LYS A 92 -15.79 18.87 21.93
CA LYS A 92 -14.45 18.31 21.74
C LYS A 92 -14.47 17.17 20.73
N TYR A 93 -13.38 17.08 19.98
CA TYR A 93 -13.15 15.98 19.06
C TYR A 93 -12.81 14.69 19.83
N ASP A 94 -13.53 13.60 19.54
CA ASP A 94 -13.27 12.31 20.15
C ASP A 94 -12.12 11.58 19.43
N LEU A 95 -10.91 11.96 19.80
CA LEU A 95 -9.68 11.35 19.26
C LEU A 95 -9.49 9.89 19.68
N LYS A 96 -10.16 9.45 20.75
CA LYS A 96 -10.11 8.05 21.19
C LYS A 96 -10.89 7.16 20.25
N LYS A 97 -12.10 7.56 19.87
CA LYS A 97 -12.90 6.88 18.83
C LYS A 97 -12.19 6.90 17.48
N LEU A 98 -11.56 8.04 17.12
CA LEU A 98 -10.76 8.13 15.90
C LEU A 98 -9.61 7.11 15.91
N SER A 99 -8.80 7.09 16.98
CA SER A 99 -7.66 6.17 17.10
C SER A 99 -8.10 4.71 17.07
N ALA A 100 -9.19 4.37 17.76
CA ALA A 100 -9.75 3.02 17.76
C ALA A 100 -10.15 2.58 16.34
N PHE A 101 -10.84 3.44 15.59
CA PHE A 101 -11.20 3.16 14.21
C PHE A 101 -9.96 3.03 13.30
N LEU A 102 -8.96 3.89 13.46
CA LEU A 102 -7.73 3.82 12.68
C LEU A 102 -6.92 2.55 12.94
N VAL A 103 -6.96 1.99 14.16
CA VAL A 103 -6.38 0.67 14.47
C VAL A 103 -7.10 -0.43 13.69
N GLU A 104 -8.43 -0.43 13.69
CA GLU A 104 -9.22 -1.39 12.91
C GLU A 104 -8.97 -1.25 11.41
N LEU A 105 -8.83 -0.01 10.93
CA LEU A 105 -8.52 0.28 9.54
C LEU A 105 -7.11 -0.22 9.20
N LYS A 106 -6.11 0.05 10.04
CA LYS A 106 -4.73 -0.43 9.87
C LYS A 106 -4.65 -1.95 9.80
N ALA A 107 -5.48 -2.67 10.56
CA ALA A 107 -5.55 -4.14 10.47
C ALA A 107 -6.05 -4.63 9.10
N LYS A 108 -6.89 -3.84 8.40
CA LYS A 108 -7.35 -4.13 7.03
C LYS A 108 -6.34 -3.73 5.95
N VAL A 109 -5.53 -2.70 6.21
CA VAL A 109 -4.49 -2.18 5.29
C VAL A 109 -3.10 -2.12 5.97
N PRO A 110 -2.48 -3.26 6.30
CA PRO A 110 -1.24 -3.29 7.09
C PRO A 110 -0.06 -2.61 6.39
N ASP A 111 0.00 -2.72 5.06
CA ASP A 111 1.10 -2.20 4.24
C ASP A 111 1.05 -0.68 4.02
N LYS A 112 -0.06 -0.02 4.38
CA LYS A 112 -0.29 1.40 4.12
C LYS A 112 0.22 2.28 5.25
N LEU A 113 0.98 3.32 4.93
CA LEU A 113 1.61 4.22 5.91
C LEU A 113 1.23 5.70 5.72
N ASP A 114 0.60 6.00 4.61
CA ASP A 114 0.14 7.32 4.21
C ASP A 114 -1.28 7.62 4.70
N ALA A 115 -1.47 8.85 5.17
CA ALA A 115 -2.77 9.43 5.45
C ALA A 115 -2.79 10.93 5.09
N THR A 116 -3.96 11.42 4.71
CA THR A 116 -4.18 12.85 4.45
C THR A 116 -5.13 13.40 5.49
N VAL A 117 -4.72 14.45 6.19
CA VAL A 117 -5.59 15.20 7.11
C VAL A 117 -6.11 16.42 6.39
N LEU A 118 -7.43 16.51 6.25
CA LEU A 118 -8.13 17.59 5.58
C LEU A 118 -8.90 18.39 6.63
N MET A 119 -8.85 19.72 6.58
CA MET A 119 -9.53 20.55 7.59
C MET A 119 -10.35 21.68 6.99
N GLU A 120 -11.48 21.98 7.62
CA GLU A 120 -12.22 23.21 7.34
C GLU A 120 -11.44 24.45 7.83
N PRO A 121 -11.56 25.61 7.14
CA PRO A 121 -10.77 26.81 7.44
C PRO A 121 -10.96 27.38 8.85
N ASP A 122 -12.14 27.19 9.43
CA ASP A 122 -12.53 27.78 10.73
C ASP A 122 -12.04 26.96 11.93
N ILE A 123 -11.33 25.85 11.70
CA ILE A 123 -10.86 24.96 12.76
C ILE A 123 -9.52 25.45 13.30
N GLN A 124 -9.41 25.54 14.62
CA GLN A 124 -8.18 25.96 15.29
C GLN A 124 -7.02 24.98 15.00
N TYR A 125 -5.85 25.56 14.73
CA TYR A 125 -4.61 24.82 14.45
C TYR A 125 -4.24 23.78 15.52
N ASP A 126 -4.53 24.03 16.80
CA ASP A 126 -4.25 23.06 17.87
C ASP A 126 -4.96 21.72 17.63
N ASN A 127 -6.19 21.76 17.11
CA ASN A 127 -6.94 20.54 16.79
C ASN A 127 -6.27 19.74 15.66
N LEU A 128 -5.62 20.41 14.69
CA LEU A 128 -4.85 19.73 13.65
C LEU A 128 -3.75 18.88 14.27
N VAL A 129 -2.98 19.46 15.18
CA VAL A 129 -1.83 18.81 15.82
C VAL A 129 -2.30 17.57 16.58
N HIS A 130 -3.36 17.69 17.37
CA HIS A 130 -3.91 16.55 18.11
C HIS A 130 -4.44 15.44 17.19
N VAL A 131 -5.07 15.81 16.07
CA VAL A 131 -5.53 14.84 15.05
C VAL A 131 -4.33 14.16 14.39
N MET A 132 -3.29 14.91 14.01
CA MET A 132 -2.06 14.35 13.42
C MET A 132 -1.38 13.36 14.35
N ASP A 133 -1.32 13.66 15.65
CA ASP A 133 -0.74 12.76 16.65
C ASP A 133 -1.55 11.47 16.78
N ALA A 134 -2.89 11.57 16.79
CA ALA A 134 -3.80 10.42 16.84
C ALA A 134 -3.72 9.54 15.57
N VAL A 135 -3.44 10.15 14.41
CA VAL A 135 -3.28 9.43 13.13
C VAL A 135 -1.93 8.72 13.02
N ARG A 136 -0.89 9.26 13.65
CA ARG A 136 0.49 8.75 13.55
C ARG A 136 0.70 7.47 14.36
N THR A 137 0.33 7.49 15.64
CA THR A 137 0.58 6.37 16.57
C THR A 137 -0.52 6.26 17.60
N VAL A 138 -0.75 5.04 18.08
CA VAL A 138 -1.57 4.80 19.27
C VAL A 138 -0.78 4.08 20.35
N GLU A 139 -1.01 4.47 21.59
CA GLU A 139 -0.50 3.78 22.76
C GLU A 139 -1.51 2.73 23.21
N VAL A 140 -1.21 1.45 23.01
CA VAL A 140 -2.06 0.35 23.46
C VAL A 140 -1.45 -0.27 24.70
N ARG A 141 -2.24 -0.30 25.79
CA ARG A 141 -1.95 -1.09 26.98
C ARG A 141 -2.55 -2.48 26.79
N LYS A 142 -1.72 -3.49 26.59
CA LYS A 142 -2.20 -4.88 26.61
C LYS A 142 -2.54 -5.27 28.05
N THR A 143 -3.75 -5.76 28.27
CA THR A 143 -4.18 -6.28 29.56
C THR A 143 -3.22 -7.37 30.04
N GLY A 144 -2.45 -7.08 31.08
CA GLY A 144 -1.46 -8.00 31.67
C GLY A 144 0.01 -7.61 31.48
N GLU A 145 0.31 -6.56 30.70
CA GLU A 145 1.66 -6.01 30.56
C GLU A 145 1.72 -4.58 31.13
N GLU A 146 2.70 -4.26 31.98
CA GLU A 146 2.93 -2.88 32.45
C GLU A 146 3.45 -1.96 31.33
N LEU A 147 3.97 -2.54 30.25
CA LEU A 147 4.58 -1.81 29.16
C LEU A 147 3.53 -1.31 28.16
N VAL A 148 3.49 0.00 27.97
CA VAL A 148 2.73 0.65 26.89
C VAL A 148 3.42 0.34 25.56
N GLN A 149 2.75 -0.35 24.65
CA GLN A 149 3.25 -0.59 23.30
C GLN A 149 2.76 0.55 22.39
N LYS A 150 3.70 1.30 21.80
CA LYS A 150 3.39 2.25 20.73
C LYS A 150 3.22 1.49 19.42
N ILE A 151 2.02 1.54 18.87
CA ILE A 151 1.69 0.97 17.57
C ILE A 151 1.69 2.10 16.55
N GLU A 152 2.43 1.90 15.48
CA GLU A 152 2.46 2.81 14.34
C GLU A 152 1.22 2.60 13.46
N LEU A 153 0.55 3.70 13.12
CA LEU A 153 -0.63 3.73 12.27
C LEU A 153 -0.25 4.25 10.88
N PHE A 154 -0.46 5.55 10.63
CA PHE A 154 -0.18 6.21 9.36
C PHE A 154 0.81 7.37 9.59
N PRO A 155 2.12 7.08 9.64
CA PRO A 155 3.15 8.08 9.97
C PRO A 155 3.34 9.16 8.89
N ASN A 156 3.04 8.85 7.64
CA ASN A 156 3.28 9.73 6.49
C ASN A 156 2.04 10.60 6.26
N ILE A 157 1.97 11.70 7.01
CA ILE A 157 0.81 12.58 7.01
C ILE A 157 1.00 13.74 6.02
N SER A 158 0.03 13.90 5.12
CA SER A 158 -0.14 15.11 4.30
C SER A 158 -1.28 15.95 4.85
N VAL A 159 -1.21 17.28 4.71
CA VAL A 159 -2.25 18.22 5.20
C VAL A 159 -2.82 19.01 4.04
N GLY A 160 -4.13 19.22 4.03
CA GLY A 160 -4.82 20.02 3.03
C GLY A 160 -6.14 20.59 3.53
N ASP A 161 -6.84 21.28 2.64
CA ASP A 161 -8.16 21.86 2.91
C ASP A 161 -9.27 20.82 2.70
N ALA A 162 -10.26 20.83 3.58
CA ALA A 162 -11.44 19.98 3.44
C ALA A 162 -12.28 20.39 2.23
N PRO A 163 -12.81 19.43 1.46
CA PRO A 163 -13.78 19.72 0.41
C PRO A 163 -15.05 20.34 1.01
N GLN A 164 -15.57 21.34 0.28
CA GLN A 164 -16.82 22.05 0.58
C GLN A 164 -18.02 21.11 0.52
#